data_AF-A0A2D5XXS3-F1
#
_entry.id   AF-A0A2D5XXS3-F1
#
_cell.length_a   1.000
_cell.length_b   1.000
_cell.length_c   1.000
_cell.angle_alpha   90.00
_cell.angle_beta   90.00
_cell.angle_gamma   90.00
#
_symmetry.space_group_name_H-M   'P 1'
#
loop_
_entity.id
_entity.type
_entity.pdbx_description
1 polymer ?
#
loop_
_entity_poly.entity_id
_entity_poly.type
_entity_poly.pdbx_seq_one_letter_code
_entity_poly.pdbx_strand_id
1 'polypeptide(L)'
;MDKTKEFLRIFRKAEKKFGKSSKRLAGDHAYWGEPWKVLIATMLSAQSRDEVTIPIAESLFAKYETLEVLARAKYVGVLSVLKSMNYNRTKAKHVCETARVLVRDFEGKVPETIEELVTLPGVGRKTANLVVSECFGKPGICVDTHVHRIANVFGIVDTTSPEKTEFALREVAPEQYWSRINRLFVLWGQEVPGREKERLEAVLD
;
A
#
# COMPACT_ATOMS: atom_id res chain seq x y z
N MET A 1 8.09 -25.62 13.88
CA MET A 1 8.72 -24.29 13.96
C MET A 1 7.70 -23.33 14.52
N ASP A 2 8.03 -22.61 15.59
CA ASP A 2 7.17 -21.55 16.13
C ASP A 2 7.18 -20.39 15.14
N LYS A 3 6.07 -20.23 14.40
CA LYS A 3 5.93 -19.23 13.35
C LYS A 3 5.98 -17.81 13.92
N THR A 4 5.46 -17.58 15.12
CA THR A 4 5.49 -16.28 15.80
C THR A 4 6.93 -15.93 16.18
N LYS A 5 7.68 -16.88 16.72
CA LYS A 5 9.10 -16.69 17.04
C LYS A 5 9.93 -16.39 15.78
N GLU A 6 9.67 -17.09 14.68
CA GLU A 6 10.36 -16.84 13.40
C GLU A 6 9.99 -15.47 12.81
N PHE A 7 8.72 -15.09 12.85
CA PHE A 7 8.28 -13.74 12.47
C PHE A 7 9.01 -12.67 13.29
N LEU A 8 9.04 -12.78 14.61
CA LEU A 8 9.69 -11.79 15.46
C LEU A 8 11.20 -11.70 15.19
N ARG A 9 11.85 -12.84 14.92
CA ARG A 9 13.28 -12.89 14.59
C ARG A 9 13.58 -12.07 13.34
N ILE A 10 12.91 -12.35 12.23
CA ILE A 10 13.19 -11.68 10.95
C ILE A 10 12.64 -10.25 10.92
N PHE A 11 11.49 -9.99 11.54
CA PHE A 11 10.91 -8.66 11.64
C PHE A 11 11.84 -7.70 12.40
N ARG A 12 12.38 -8.10 13.56
CA ARG A 12 13.28 -7.23 14.34
C ARG A 12 14.58 -6.93 13.60
N LYS A 13 15.12 -7.89 12.85
CA LYS A 13 16.29 -7.65 12.00
C LYS A 13 15.95 -6.67 10.87
N ALA A 14 14.83 -6.87 10.16
CA ALA A 14 14.35 -5.95 9.12
C ALA A 14 14.07 -4.55 9.68
N GLU A 15 13.49 -4.46 10.88
CA GLU A 15 13.27 -3.22 11.60
C GLU A 15 14.58 -2.49 11.91
N LYS A 16 15.59 -3.20 12.42
CA LYS A 16 16.92 -2.62 12.70
C LYS A 16 17.57 -2.06 11.43
N LYS A 17 17.44 -2.77 10.30
CA LYS A 17 18.03 -2.39 9.00
C LYS A 17 17.27 -1.25 8.31
N PHE A 18 15.95 -1.39 8.20
CA PHE A 18 15.10 -0.55 7.34
C PHE A 18 14.23 0.45 8.11
N GLY A 19 14.08 0.30 9.42
CA GLY A 19 13.16 1.11 10.23
C GLY A 19 13.51 2.61 10.27
N LYS A 20 14.76 2.98 9.99
CA LYS A 20 15.22 4.38 9.88
C LYS A 20 15.27 4.90 8.44
N SER A 21 14.83 4.10 7.46
CA SER A 21 14.86 4.51 6.06
C SER A 21 13.93 5.70 5.81
N SER A 22 14.48 6.76 5.24
CA SER A 22 13.75 7.94 4.74
C SER A 22 13.21 7.76 3.33
N LYS A 23 13.36 6.57 2.72
CA LYS A 23 12.82 6.30 1.38
C LYS A 23 11.30 6.48 1.40
N ARG A 24 10.80 7.37 0.56
CA ARG A 24 9.38 7.62 0.36
C ARG A 24 8.75 6.49 -0.47
N LEU A 25 7.63 5.97 0.00
CA LEU A 25 6.76 5.07 -0.73
C LEU A 25 5.50 5.82 -1.19
N ALA A 26 4.85 5.36 -2.26
CA ALA A 26 3.65 6.01 -2.78
C ALA A 26 2.50 6.10 -1.76
N GLY A 27 2.47 5.20 -0.77
CA GLY A 27 1.46 5.12 0.27
C GLY A 27 1.73 5.94 1.53
N ASP A 28 2.85 6.65 1.62
CA ASP A 28 3.27 7.27 2.88
C ASP A 28 2.43 8.51 3.23
N HIS A 29 1.59 8.40 4.26
CA HIS A 29 0.71 9.49 4.70
C HIS A 29 1.47 10.76 5.09
N ALA A 30 2.66 10.61 5.68
CA ALA A 30 3.51 11.73 6.11
C ALA A 30 3.88 12.72 4.97
N TYR A 31 3.88 12.28 3.71
CA TYR A 31 4.18 13.14 2.56
C TYR A 31 2.93 13.73 1.90
N TRP A 32 1.79 13.07 2.03
CA TRP A 32 0.56 13.49 1.37
C TRP A 32 -0.33 14.35 2.26
N GLY A 33 -0.27 14.16 3.58
CA GLY A 33 -0.98 14.94 4.59
C GLY A 33 -2.50 14.73 4.65
N GLU A 34 -3.10 14.12 3.62
CA GLU A 34 -4.55 13.92 3.53
C GLU A 34 -4.88 12.47 3.12
N PRO A 35 -5.83 11.79 3.80
CA PRO A 35 -6.19 10.41 3.51
C PRO A 35 -6.62 10.14 2.07
N TRP A 36 -7.31 11.09 1.42
CA TRP A 36 -7.76 10.90 0.03
C TRP A 36 -6.56 10.89 -0.93
N LYS A 37 -5.52 11.68 -0.67
CA LYS A 37 -4.28 11.65 -1.46
C LYS A 37 -3.55 10.32 -1.29
N VAL A 38 -3.49 9.78 -0.06
CA VAL A 38 -2.93 8.45 0.21
C VAL A 38 -3.69 7.36 -0.53
N LEU A 39 -5.02 7.39 -0.47
CA LEU A 39 -5.88 6.43 -1.16
C LEU A 39 -5.63 6.47 -2.68
N ILE A 40 -5.68 7.66 -3.28
CA ILE A 40 -5.47 7.82 -4.72
C ILE A 40 -4.03 7.41 -5.12
N ALA A 41 -3.00 7.86 -4.39
CA ALA A 41 -1.61 7.48 -4.68
C ALA A 41 -1.39 5.96 -4.57
N THR A 42 -2.06 5.31 -3.62
CA THR A 42 -2.02 3.85 -3.47
C THR A 42 -2.75 3.12 -4.60
N MET A 43 -3.89 3.65 -5.06
CA MET A 43 -4.56 3.11 -6.26
C MET A 43 -3.66 3.24 -7.50
N LEU A 44 -2.92 4.35 -7.63
CA LEU A 44 -1.97 4.55 -8.72
C LEU A 44 -0.74 3.64 -8.63
N SER A 45 -0.29 3.26 -7.43
CA SER A 45 0.88 2.40 -7.23
C SER A 45 0.64 0.94 -7.63
N ALA A 46 -0.62 0.53 -7.83
CA ALA A 46 -0.94 -0.81 -8.31
C ALA A 46 -0.19 -1.12 -9.61
N GLN A 47 0.70 -2.12 -9.58
CA GLN A 47 1.56 -2.51 -10.70
C GLN A 47 2.35 -1.34 -11.30
N SER A 48 2.84 -0.44 -10.45
CA SER A 48 3.70 0.68 -10.82
C SER A 48 4.75 0.90 -9.75
N ARG A 49 5.94 1.35 -10.15
CA ARG A 49 7.00 1.63 -9.20
C ARG A 49 6.75 2.98 -8.53
N ASP A 50 7.27 3.16 -7.31
CA ASP A 50 7.11 4.40 -6.57
C ASP A 50 7.73 5.59 -7.33
N GLU A 51 8.86 5.37 -8.03
CA GLU A 51 9.57 6.40 -8.80
C GLU A 51 8.75 6.93 -9.99
N VAL A 52 7.75 6.16 -10.46
CA VAL A 52 6.79 6.60 -11.48
C VAL A 52 5.53 7.17 -10.82
N THR A 53 5.07 6.54 -9.76
CA THR A 53 3.79 6.86 -9.11
C THR A 53 3.82 8.21 -8.41
N ILE A 54 4.87 8.48 -7.63
CA ILE A 54 5.02 9.70 -6.83
C ILE A 54 4.93 10.97 -7.67
N PRO A 55 5.77 11.19 -8.70
CA PRO A 55 5.75 12.44 -9.47
C PRO A 55 4.43 12.64 -10.24
N ILE A 56 3.76 11.56 -10.63
CA ILE A 56 2.46 11.61 -11.31
C ILE A 56 1.35 11.96 -10.31
N ALA A 57 1.38 11.38 -9.10
CA ALA A 57 0.46 11.74 -8.04
C ALA A 57 0.64 13.20 -7.62
N GLU A 58 1.88 13.69 -7.48
CA GLU A 58 2.17 15.12 -7.25
C GLU A 58 1.57 16.00 -8.35
N SER A 59 1.79 15.65 -9.62
CA SER A 59 1.21 16.38 -10.75
C SER A 59 -0.32 16.35 -10.74
N LEU A 60 -0.92 15.23 -10.32
CA LEU A 60 -2.37 15.09 -10.19
C LEU A 60 -2.90 16.00 -9.08
N PHE A 61 -2.28 15.99 -7.91
CA PHE A 61 -2.71 16.77 -6.75
C PHE A 61 -2.43 18.26 -6.91
N ALA A 62 -1.40 18.65 -7.66
CA ALA A 62 -1.17 20.04 -8.03
C ALA A 62 -2.25 20.56 -9.00
N LYS A 63 -2.75 19.70 -9.90
CA LYS A 63 -3.82 20.07 -10.84
C LYS A 63 -5.21 20.00 -10.21
N TYR A 64 -5.43 19.08 -9.29
CA TYR A 64 -6.69 18.85 -8.58
C TYR A 64 -6.44 18.96 -7.08
N GLU A 65 -6.38 20.20 -6.60
CA GLU A 65 -5.89 20.54 -5.25
C GLU A 65 -6.75 19.98 -4.11
N THR A 66 -8.05 19.78 -4.35
CA THR A 66 -8.99 19.20 -3.38
C THR A 66 -9.73 18.00 -3.95
N LEU A 67 -10.28 17.17 -3.06
CA LEU A 67 -11.10 16.03 -3.44
C LEU A 67 -12.33 16.44 -4.28
N GLU A 68 -12.98 17.56 -3.96
CA GLU A 68 -14.14 18.08 -4.69
C GLU A 68 -13.76 18.56 -6.10
N VAL A 69 -12.56 19.12 -6.25
CA VAL A 69 -12.01 19.49 -7.55
C VAL A 69 -11.73 18.23 -8.38
N LEU A 70 -11.16 17.19 -7.77
CA LEU A 70 -10.93 15.90 -8.42
C LEU A 70 -12.24 15.17 -8.78
N ALA A 71 -13.26 15.22 -7.93
CA ALA A 71 -14.56 14.58 -8.18
C ALA A 71 -15.29 15.19 -9.40
N ARG A 72 -15.11 16.50 -9.62
CA ARG A 72 -15.62 17.21 -10.80
C ARG A 72 -14.74 17.06 -12.04
N ALA A 73 -13.58 16.44 -11.93
CA ALA A 73 -12.67 16.27 -13.05
C ALA A 73 -13.32 15.41 -14.16
N LYS A 74 -13.09 15.84 -15.41
CA LYS A 74 -13.39 15.02 -16.58
C LYS A 74 -12.34 13.92 -16.71
N TYR A 75 -12.78 12.72 -17.07
CA TYR A 75 -11.92 11.54 -17.28
C TYR A 75 -10.70 11.86 -18.17
N VAL A 76 -10.90 12.57 -19.29
CA VAL A 76 -9.82 12.95 -20.22
C VAL A 76 -8.75 13.82 -19.55
N GLY A 77 -9.14 14.68 -18.60
CA GLY A 77 -8.23 15.53 -17.86
C GLY A 77 -7.32 14.74 -16.92
N VAL A 78 -7.89 13.75 -16.22
CA VAL A 78 -7.14 12.84 -15.34
C VAL A 78 -6.27 11.89 -16.17
N LEU A 79 -6.82 11.28 -17.23
CA LEU A 79 -6.07 10.41 -18.14
C LEU A 79 -4.84 11.12 -18.74
N SER A 80 -4.96 12.41 -19.05
CA SER A 80 -3.85 13.21 -19.57
C SER A 80 -2.69 13.32 -18.57
N VAL A 81 -2.97 13.47 -17.27
CA VAL A 81 -1.94 13.47 -16.20
C VAL A 81 -1.31 12.10 -16.07
N LEU A 82 -2.12 11.04 -16.14
CA LEU A 82 -1.69 9.64 -15.96
C LEU A 82 -1.08 9.02 -17.23
N LYS A 83 -0.92 9.77 -18.33
CA LYS A 83 -0.63 9.23 -19.67
C LYS A 83 0.61 8.33 -19.74
N SER A 84 1.64 8.61 -18.92
CA SER A 84 2.90 7.85 -18.88
C SER A 84 2.83 6.59 -18.00
N MET A 85 1.72 6.34 -17.30
CA MET A 85 1.53 5.15 -16.48
C MET A 85 0.98 3.98 -17.30
N ASN A 86 1.40 2.77 -16.91
CA ASN A 86 0.70 1.56 -17.31
C ASN A 86 -0.70 1.52 -16.70
N TYR A 87 -1.65 0.93 -17.45
CA TYR A 87 -3.06 0.83 -17.07
C TYR A 87 -3.74 2.20 -16.81
N ASN A 88 -3.23 3.27 -17.43
CA ASN A 88 -3.69 4.65 -17.19
C ASN A 88 -5.19 4.85 -17.41
N ARG A 89 -5.82 4.17 -18.38
CA ARG A 89 -7.25 4.26 -18.65
C ARG A 89 -8.08 3.76 -17.47
N THR A 90 -7.78 2.56 -16.99
CA THR A 90 -8.46 1.96 -15.84
C THR A 90 -8.19 2.76 -14.57
N LYS A 91 -6.93 3.18 -14.34
CA LYS A 91 -6.56 4.02 -13.20
C LYS A 91 -7.28 5.37 -13.20
N ALA A 92 -7.28 6.07 -14.32
CA ALA A 92 -7.98 7.36 -14.45
C ALA A 92 -9.48 7.22 -14.21
N LYS A 93 -10.10 6.13 -14.71
CA LYS A 93 -11.50 5.81 -14.46
C LYS A 93 -11.75 5.63 -12.97
N HIS A 94 -11.01 4.73 -12.31
CA HIS A 94 -11.18 4.47 -10.87
C HIS A 94 -10.92 5.70 -10.01
N VAL A 95 -9.90 6.51 -10.32
CA VAL A 95 -9.63 7.77 -9.60
C VAL A 95 -10.85 8.71 -9.68
N CYS A 96 -11.40 8.92 -10.87
CA CYS A 96 -12.58 9.78 -11.04
C CYS A 96 -13.80 9.22 -10.31
N GLU A 97 -14.05 7.91 -10.42
CA GLU A 97 -15.21 7.26 -9.81
C GLU A 97 -15.10 7.25 -8.28
N THR A 98 -13.95 6.90 -7.73
CA THR A 98 -13.68 6.94 -6.29
C THR A 98 -13.82 8.35 -5.74
N ALA A 99 -13.24 9.37 -6.39
CA ALA A 99 -13.41 10.76 -5.93
C ALA A 99 -14.88 11.19 -5.88
N ARG A 100 -15.69 10.79 -6.88
CA ARG A 100 -17.14 11.06 -6.90
C ARG A 100 -17.89 10.31 -5.81
N VAL A 101 -17.58 9.03 -5.61
CA VAL A 101 -18.20 8.20 -4.56
C VAL A 101 -17.89 8.79 -3.18
N LEU A 102 -16.65 9.20 -2.92
CA LEU A 102 -16.28 9.82 -1.65
C LEU A 102 -17.07 11.10 -1.38
N VAL A 103 -17.21 11.99 -2.36
CA VAL A 103 -18.00 13.23 -2.21
C VAL A 103 -19.49 12.94 -2.05
N ARG A 104 -20.04 11.99 -2.82
CA ARG A 104 -21.48 11.70 -2.87
C ARG A 104 -21.97 10.89 -1.66
N ASP A 105 -21.25 9.82 -1.32
CA ASP A 105 -21.72 8.78 -0.39
C ASP A 105 -21.02 8.86 0.98
N PHE A 106 -19.86 9.52 1.06
CA PHE A 106 -19.04 9.60 2.27
C PHE A 106 -18.74 11.05 2.70
N GLU A 107 -19.52 12.02 2.22
CA GLU A 107 -19.40 13.44 2.59
C GLU A 107 -17.97 14.02 2.43
N GLY A 108 -17.24 13.55 1.42
CA GLY A 108 -15.86 13.96 1.15
C GLY A 108 -14.81 13.34 2.07
N LYS A 109 -15.17 12.35 2.89
CA LYS A 109 -14.24 11.67 3.80
C LYS A 109 -13.85 10.29 3.29
N VAL A 110 -12.62 9.89 3.54
CA VAL A 110 -12.16 8.52 3.28
C VAL A 110 -12.68 7.61 4.41
N PRO A 111 -13.37 6.51 4.09
CA PRO A 111 -13.84 5.57 5.11
C PRO A 111 -12.69 4.96 5.90
N GLU A 112 -12.96 4.66 7.17
CA GLU A 112 -11.93 4.17 8.09
C GLU A 112 -12.06 2.67 8.41
N THR A 113 -12.91 1.95 7.68
CA THR A 113 -13.07 0.50 7.79
C THR A 113 -12.67 -0.17 6.48
N ILE A 114 -12.18 -1.41 6.57
CA ILE A 114 -11.80 -2.17 5.37
C ILE A 114 -13.04 -2.45 4.52
N GLU A 115 -14.14 -2.78 5.17
CA GLU A 115 -15.44 -3.15 4.58
C GLU A 115 -15.99 -2.02 3.71
N GLU A 116 -15.92 -0.77 4.17
CA GLU A 116 -16.33 0.40 3.39
C GLU A 116 -15.29 0.75 2.32
N LEU A 117 -14.00 0.66 2.62
CA LEU A 117 -12.96 1.00 1.64
C LEU A 117 -13.01 0.08 0.41
N VAL A 118 -13.28 -1.22 0.58
CA VAL A 118 -13.36 -2.15 -0.55
C VAL A 118 -14.61 -1.97 -1.41
N THR A 119 -15.59 -1.16 -0.99
CA THR A 119 -16.72 -0.80 -1.86
C THR A 119 -16.33 0.28 -2.87
N LEU A 120 -15.20 0.96 -2.68
CA LEU A 120 -14.72 2.00 -3.58
C LEU A 120 -14.17 1.40 -4.89
N PRO A 121 -14.44 2.03 -6.05
CA PRO A 121 -13.96 1.56 -7.36
C PRO A 121 -12.44 1.37 -7.39
N GLY A 122 -12.00 0.15 -7.73
CA GLY A 122 -10.58 -0.17 -7.85
C GLY A 122 -9.82 -0.31 -6.52
N VAL A 123 -10.52 -0.31 -5.38
CA VAL A 123 -9.92 -0.53 -4.06
C VAL A 123 -10.13 -1.98 -3.64
N GLY A 124 -9.01 -2.71 -3.49
CA GLY A 124 -9.01 -4.05 -2.91
C GLY A 124 -8.45 -4.07 -1.50
N ARG A 125 -8.43 -5.25 -0.86
CA ARG A 125 -7.96 -5.44 0.52
C ARG A 125 -6.58 -4.86 0.81
N LYS A 126 -5.62 -4.96 -0.13
CA LYS A 126 -4.29 -4.36 0.03
C LYS A 126 -4.40 -2.86 0.28
N THR A 127 -5.08 -2.15 -0.62
CA THR A 127 -5.25 -0.70 -0.55
C THR A 127 -6.01 -0.31 0.69
N ALA A 128 -7.10 -1.03 1.01
CA ALA A 128 -7.87 -0.79 2.21
C ALA A 128 -7.04 -0.94 3.50
N ASN A 129 -6.30 -2.06 3.64
CA ASN A 129 -5.40 -2.28 4.78
C ASN A 129 -4.33 -1.20 4.91
N LEU A 130 -3.76 -0.76 3.79
CA LEU A 130 -2.76 0.31 3.82
C LEU A 130 -3.39 1.62 4.34
N VAL A 131 -4.56 2.01 3.80
CA VAL A 131 -5.22 3.27 4.19
C VAL A 131 -5.64 3.24 5.66
N VAL A 132 -6.25 2.17 6.16
CA VAL A 132 -6.64 2.09 7.58
C VAL A 132 -5.44 2.17 8.53
N SER A 133 -4.32 1.57 8.13
CA SER A 133 -3.09 1.59 8.90
C SER A 133 -2.38 2.94 8.84
N GLU A 134 -2.08 3.43 7.63
CA GLU A 134 -1.26 4.63 7.41
C GLU A 134 -1.99 5.93 7.73
N CYS A 135 -3.30 6.00 7.47
CA CYS A 135 -4.06 7.24 7.66
C CYS A 135 -4.74 7.30 9.03
N PHE A 136 -5.18 6.16 9.58
CA PHE A 136 -6.04 6.12 10.76
C PHE A 136 -5.42 5.36 11.93
N GLY A 137 -4.21 4.82 11.79
CA GLY A 137 -3.52 4.09 12.87
C GLY A 137 -4.25 2.82 13.32
N LYS A 138 -5.15 2.30 12.48
CA LYS A 138 -5.96 1.11 12.80
C LYS A 138 -5.26 -0.18 12.39
N PRO A 139 -5.60 -1.32 13.03
CA PRO A 139 -5.00 -2.61 12.69
C PRO A 139 -5.27 -3.00 11.22
N GLY A 140 -4.21 -3.02 10.41
CA GLY A 140 -4.26 -3.44 9.02
C GLY A 140 -2.92 -4.03 8.58
N ILE A 141 -2.95 -5.19 7.90
CA ILE A 141 -1.75 -5.79 7.31
C ILE A 141 -1.85 -5.61 5.80
N CYS A 142 -1.16 -4.60 5.27
CA CYS A 142 -1.06 -4.41 3.83
C CYS A 142 -0.13 -5.47 3.23
N VAL A 143 -0.69 -6.51 2.62
CA VAL A 143 0.09 -7.55 1.94
C VAL A 143 0.18 -7.26 0.45
N ASP A 144 1.38 -6.95 -0.01
CA ASP A 144 1.71 -6.86 -1.43
C ASP A 144 2.59 -8.06 -1.86
N THR A 145 3.16 -7.99 -3.07
CA THR A 145 4.02 -9.05 -3.59
C THR A 145 5.29 -9.25 -2.75
N HIS A 146 5.86 -8.19 -2.18
CA HIS A 146 7.05 -8.30 -1.34
C HIS A 146 6.72 -8.95 0.00
N VAL A 147 5.66 -8.49 0.68
CA VAL A 147 5.20 -9.09 1.95
C VAL A 147 4.84 -10.55 1.76
N HIS A 148 4.02 -10.85 0.73
CA HIS A 148 3.62 -12.22 0.40
C HIS A 148 4.84 -13.12 0.14
N ARG A 149 5.76 -12.68 -0.72
CA ARG A 149 6.97 -13.45 -1.06
C ARG A 149 7.84 -13.72 0.16
N ILE A 150 8.18 -12.68 0.92
CA ILE A 150 9.09 -12.78 2.07
C ILE A 150 8.48 -13.67 3.16
N ALA A 151 7.21 -13.47 3.50
CA ALA A 151 6.55 -14.26 4.52
C ALA A 151 6.54 -15.77 4.18
N ASN A 152 6.35 -16.13 2.91
CA ASN A 152 6.42 -17.51 2.45
C ASN A 152 7.86 -18.05 2.38
N VAL A 153 8.85 -17.25 1.92
CA VAL A 153 10.27 -17.68 1.84
C VAL A 153 10.83 -18.03 3.23
N PHE A 154 10.44 -17.29 4.27
CA PHE A 154 10.86 -17.57 5.64
C PHE A 154 9.98 -18.60 6.36
N GLY A 155 8.96 -19.17 5.70
CA GLY A 155 8.06 -20.16 6.29
C GLY A 155 7.19 -19.62 7.45
N ILE A 156 7.00 -18.30 7.51
CA ILE A 156 6.11 -17.63 8.49
C ILE A 156 4.67 -17.99 8.15
N VAL A 157 4.37 -18.03 6.86
CA VAL A 157 3.09 -18.49 6.31
C VAL A 157 3.36 -19.51 5.20
N ASP A 158 2.32 -20.27 4.85
CA ASP A 158 2.31 -21.16 3.68
C ASP A 158 0.99 -20.92 2.94
N THR A 159 1.04 -20.04 1.94
CA THR A 159 -0.16 -19.47 1.30
C THR A 159 0.10 -19.17 -0.17
N THR A 160 -0.94 -19.27 -0.99
CA THR A 160 -0.83 -19.09 -2.44
C THR A 160 -1.27 -17.71 -2.95
N SER A 161 -1.80 -16.85 -2.08
CA SER A 161 -2.22 -15.50 -2.46
C SER A 161 -1.93 -14.46 -1.37
N PRO A 162 -1.76 -13.18 -1.72
CA PRO A 162 -1.59 -12.08 -0.76
C PRO A 162 -2.73 -11.99 0.26
N GLU A 163 -3.96 -12.23 -0.17
CA GLU A 163 -5.13 -12.24 0.72
C GLU A 163 -5.03 -13.35 1.77
N LYS A 164 -4.70 -14.59 1.37
CA LYS A 164 -4.48 -15.67 2.33
C LYS A 164 -3.32 -15.37 3.28
N THR A 165 -2.26 -14.73 2.77
CA THR A 165 -1.14 -14.28 3.62
C THR A 165 -1.57 -13.23 4.63
N GLU A 166 -2.47 -12.31 4.29
CA GLU A 166 -2.99 -11.32 5.23
C GLU A 166 -3.59 -12.01 6.45
N PHE A 167 -4.55 -12.92 6.23
CA PHE A 167 -5.20 -13.66 7.32
C PHE A 167 -4.21 -14.55 8.08
N ALA A 168 -3.32 -15.26 7.38
CA ALA A 168 -2.32 -16.08 8.04
C ALA A 168 -1.33 -15.26 8.90
N LEU A 169 -0.98 -14.04 8.48
CA LEU A 169 -0.14 -13.13 9.27
C LEU A 169 -0.87 -12.59 10.50
N ARG A 170 -2.19 -12.36 10.44
CA ARG A 170 -2.98 -11.93 11.61
C ARG A 170 -2.92 -12.95 12.76
N GLU A 171 -2.85 -14.23 12.44
CA GLU A 171 -2.71 -15.32 13.43
C GLU A 171 -1.29 -15.45 14.01
N VAL A 172 -0.27 -14.94 13.30
CA VAL A 172 1.14 -15.19 13.62
C VAL A 172 1.86 -13.96 14.17
N ALA A 173 1.61 -12.79 13.59
CA ALA A 173 2.26 -11.54 13.93
C ALA A 173 1.48 -10.82 15.03
N PRO A 174 2.12 -10.41 16.15
CA PRO A 174 1.47 -9.58 17.15
C PRO A 174 0.99 -8.23 16.57
N GLU A 175 -0.21 -7.81 16.95
CA GLU A 175 -0.92 -6.66 16.37
C GLU A 175 -0.11 -5.35 16.36
N GLN A 176 0.66 -5.11 17.42
CA GLN A 176 1.54 -3.94 17.55
C GLN A 176 2.57 -3.77 16.41
N TYR A 177 2.81 -4.80 15.60
CA TYR A 177 3.74 -4.76 14.47
C TYR A 177 3.04 -4.59 13.11
N TRP A 178 1.73 -4.78 13.01
CA TRP A 178 1.00 -4.94 11.75
C TRP A 178 1.22 -3.80 10.74
N SER A 179 1.09 -2.56 11.20
CA SER A 179 1.23 -1.37 10.36
C SER A 179 2.61 -1.26 9.71
N ARG A 180 3.64 -1.81 10.35
CA ARG A 180 5.04 -1.66 9.94
C ARG A 180 5.51 -2.80 9.02
N ILE A 181 4.76 -3.90 8.96
CA ILE A 181 5.12 -5.08 8.14
C ILE A 181 5.32 -4.67 6.69
N ASN A 182 4.35 -3.95 6.11
CA ASN A 182 4.40 -3.61 4.69
C ASN A 182 5.63 -2.79 4.34
N ARG A 183 5.82 -1.65 4.99
CA ARG A 183 6.96 -0.76 4.73
C ARG A 183 8.30 -1.49 4.83
N LEU A 184 8.53 -2.23 5.93
CA LEU A 184 9.80 -2.93 6.14
C LEU A 184 10.05 -4.00 5.08
N PHE A 185 9.03 -4.79 4.72
CA PHE A 185 9.20 -5.90 3.78
C PHE A 185 9.24 -5.41 2.33
N VAL A 186 8.61 -4.29 2.00
CA VAL A 186 8.76 -3.61 0.71
C VAL A 186 10.20 -3.12 0.54
N LEU A 187 10.74 -2.40 1.54
CA LEU A 187 12.12 -1.90 1.49
C LEU A 187 13.13 -3.04 1.36
N TRP A 188 13.00 -4.07 2.20
CA TRP A 188 13.80 -5.28 2.12
C TRP A 188 13.67 -5.97 0.77
N GLY A 189 12.44 -6.07 0.27
CA GLY A 189 12.14 -6.78 -0.94
C GLY A 189 12.57 -6.09 -2.22
N GLN A 190 12.66 -4.75 -2.21
CA GLN A 190 13.22 -3.95 -3.29
C GLN A 190 14.75 -4.03 -3.32
N GLU A 191 15.41 -4.10 -2.15
CA GLU A 191 16.87 -4.26 -2.06
C GLU A 191 17.32 -5.65 -2.54
N VAL A 192 16.57 -6.71 -2.20
CA VAL A 192 16.88 -8.09 -2.61
C VAL A 192 15.73 -8.69 -3.43
N PRO A 193 15.80 -8.64 -4.77
CA PRO A 193 14.88 -9.36 -5.64
C PRO A 193 15.14 -10.88 -5.61
N GLY A 194 14.15 -11.70 -6.00
CA GLY A 194 14.28 -13.18 -6.06
C GLY A 194 13.73 -13.93 -4.83
N ARG A 195 13.87 -15.26 -4.77
CA ARG A 195 13.30 -16.09 -3.66
C ARG A 195 14.36 -16.82 -2.83
N GLU A 196 15.64 -16.56 -3.08
CA GLU A 196 16.75 -17.19 -2.38
C GLU A 196 16.79 -16.69 -0.93
N LYS A 197 16.54 -17.60 0.03
CA LYS A 197 16.41 -17.26 1.45
C LYS A 197 17.70 -16.70 2.00
N GLU A 198 18.83 -17.30 1.62
CA GLU A 198 20.17 -16.94 2.09
C GLU A 198 20.52 -15.50 1.70
N ARG A 199 20.17 -15.08 0.47
CA ARG A 199 20.39 -13.70 0.00
C ARG A 199 19.51 -12.69 0.73
N LEU A 200 18.25 -13.04 0.97
CA LEU A 200 17.33 -12.21 1.75
C LEU A 200 17.82 -12.06 3.20
N GLU A 201 18.33 -13.13 3.80
CA GLU A 201 18.82 -13.11 5.18
C GLU A 201 20.15 -12.35 5.32
N ALA A 202 21.05 -12.47 4.34
CA ALA A 202 22.38 -11.85 4.38
C ALA A 202 22.36 -10.30 4.46
N VAL A 203 21.32 -9.62 3.95
CA VAL A 203 21.23 -8.15 4.02
C VAL A 203 20.74 -7.62 5.38
N LEU A 204 20.26 -8.52 6.24
CA LEU A 204 19.69 -8.19 7.55
C LEU A 204 20.72 -8.19 8.69
N ASP A 205 21.92 -8.71 8.43
CA ASP A 205 23.05 -8.72 9.37
C ASP A 205 23.83 -7.38 9.32
#